data_AF-A0A2S9F7I1-F1
#
_entry.id   AF-A0A2S9F7I1-F1
#
_cell.length_a   1.000
_cell.length_b   1.000
_cell.length_c   1.000
_cell.angle_alpha   90.00
_cell.angle_beta   90.00
_cell.angle_gamma   90.00
#
_symmetry.space_group_name_H-M   'P 1'
#
loop_
_entity.id
_entity.type
_entity.pdbx_description
1 polymer ?
#
loop_
_entity_poly.entity_id
_entity_poly.type
_entity_poly.pdbx_seq_one_letter_code
_entity_poly.pdbx_strand_id
1 'polypeptide(L)'
;VQRRWRLAAVTAVAPLAGVALARLGKQIFGRTRDGVVAYPSGHTTLATIVFATAVLLVGVTAWTVVIAVMTMALAVVGQAVSYHYFTDTIGALFLGTAVVCVAVRAAKLDRCQPEGDLDHTAR
;
A
#
# COMPACT_ATOMS: atom_id res chain seq x y z
N VAL A 1 -11.41 6.54 -19.91
CA VAL A 1 -12.22 6.99 -18.74
C VAL A 1 -12.37 5.90 -17.67
N GLN A 2 -12.75 4.65 -18.01
CA GLN A 2 -12.97 3.57 -17.04
C GLN A 2 -11.77 3.25 -16.12
N ARG A 3 -10.54 3.24 -16.64
CA ARG A 3 -9.31 3.05 -15.84
C ARG A 3 -9.10 4.14 -14.79
N ARG A 4 -9.42 5.40 -15.12
CA ARG A 4 -9.29 6.55 -14.19
C ARG A 4 -10.28 6.45 -13.03
N TRP A 5 -11.52 6.04 -13.30
CA TRP A 5 -12.52 5.79 -12.25
C TRP A 5 -12.14 4.62 -11.34
N ARG A 6 -11.59 3.54 -11.90
CA ARG A 6 -11.09 2.40 -11.12
C ARG A 6 -9.92 2.81 -10.21
N LEU A 7 -8.99 3.61 -10.72
CA LEU A 7 -7.91 4.16 -9.90
C LEU A 7 -8.45 5.08 -8.79
N ALA A 8 -9.37 5.99 -9.11
CA ALA A 8 -10.01 6.85 -8.11
C ALA A 8 -10.72 6.04 -7.01
N ALA A 9 -11.43 4.96 -7.39
CA ALA A 9 -12.05 4.05 -6.44
C ALA A 9 -11.02 3.35 -5.54
N VAL A 10 -9.92 2.84 -6.10
CA VAL A 10 -8.84 2.22 -5.32
C VAL A 10 -8.22 3.22 -4.34
N THR A 11 -7.92 4.44 -4.78
CA THR A 11 -7.35 5.50 -3.94
C THR A 11 -8.29 5.88 -2.79
N ALA A 12 -9.61 5.90 -3.02
CA ALA A 12 -10.57 6.24 -1.98
C ALA A 12 -10.82 5.08 -0.99
N VAL A 13 -10.94 3.85 -1.49
CA VAL A 13 -11.38 2.69 -0.70
C VAL A 13 -10.23 2.01 0.04
N ALA A 14 -9.06 1.88 -0.58
CA ALA A 14 -7.93 1.16 0.01
C ALA A 14 -7.48 1.72 1.38
N PRO A 15 -7.38 3.06 1.58
CA PRO A 15 -7.02 3.62 2.89
C PRO A 15 -8.01 3.24 3.98
N LEU A 16 -9.32 3.29 3.69
CA LEU A 16 -10.38 2.96 4.64
C LEU A 16 -10.30 1.48 5.04
N ALA A 17 -10.13 0.60 4.05
CA ALA A 17 -9.96 -0.83 4.28
C ALA A 17 -8.70 -1.12 5.11
N GLY A 18 -7.57 -0.47 4.78
CA GLY A 18 -6.32 -0.63 5.52
C GLY A 18 -6.42 -0.18 6.97
N VAL A 19 -7.06 0.95 7.24
CA VAL A 19 -7.29 1.42 8.62
C VAL A 19 -8.20 0.46 9.38
N ALA A 20 -9.29 0.00 8.77
CA ALA A 20 -10.19 -0.97 9.40
C ALA A 20 -9.46 -2.28 9.74
N LEU A 21 -8.67 -2.82 8.81
CA LEU A 21 -7.87 -4.03 9.04
C LEU A 21 -6.79 -3.81 10.11
N ALA A 22 -6.13 -2.65 10.14
CA ALA A 22 -5.17 -2.34 11.20
C ALA A 22 -5.84 -2.26 12.57
N ARG A 23 -7.05 -1.69 12.66
CA ARG A 23 -7.86 -1.66 13.89
C ARG A 23 -8.24 -3.07 14.34
N LEU A 24 -8.68 -3.93 13.42
CA LEU A 24 -8.97 -5.34 13.72
C LEU A 24 -7.71 -6.08 14.17
N GLY A 25 -6.58 -5.88 13.50
CA GLY A 25 -5.30 -6.46 13.89
C GLY A 25 -4.93 -6.08 15.32
N LYS A 26 -5.12 -4.82 15.71
CA LYS A 26 -4.89 -4.37 17.10
C LYS A 26 -5.72 -5.14 18.13
N GLN A 27 -6.98 -5.46 17.81
CA GLN A 27 -7.84 -6.25 18.70
C GLN A 27 -7.42 -7.72 18.74
N ILE A 28 -7.04 -8.30 17.59
CA ILE A 28 -6.68 -9.72 17.47
C ILE A 28 -5.34 -10.02 18.16
N PHE A 29 -4.34 -9.19 17.93
CA PHE A 29 -2.98 -9.45 18.43
C PHE A 29 -2.79 -8.95 19.86
N GLY A 30 -3.53 -7.93 20.30
CA GLY A 30 -3.46 -7.41 21.67
C GLY A 30 -2.08 -6.89 22.10
N ARG A 31 -1.11 -6.80 21.18
CA ARG A 31 0.26 -6.36 21.49
C ARG A 31 0.24 -4.90 21.89
N THR A 32 0.76 -4.60 23.08
CA THR A 32 0.82 -3.25 23.62
C THR A 32 2.23 -2.68 23.66
N ARG A 33 2.33 -1.36 23.60
CA ARG A 33 3.50 -0.57 23.96
C ARG A 33 3.00 0.59 24.81
N ASP A 34 3.64 0.82 25.97
CA ASP A 34 3.26 1.89 26.90
C ASP A 34 1.76 1.90 27.27
N GLY A 35 1.16 0.71 27.42
CA GLY A 35 -0.25 0.55 27.77
C GLY A 35 -1.24 0.71 26.62
N VAL A 36 -0.79 0.92 25.37
CA VAL A 36 -1.66 1.12 24.20
C VAL A 36 -1.42 0.06 23.14
N VAL A 37 -2.48 -0.41 22.46
CA VAL A 37 -2.40 -1.39 21.37
C VAL A 37 -1.57 -0.87 20.18
N ALA A 38 -0.49 -1.60 19.88
CA ALA A 38 0.59 -1.16 19.02
C ALA A 38 0.62 -1.89 17.66
N TYR A 39 0.32 -3.19 17.60
CA TYR A 39 0.47 -3.95 16.35
C TYR A 39 -0.85 -4.13 15.59
N PRO A 40 -0.88 -3.89 14.27
CA PRO A 40 0.14 -3.21 13.44
C PRO A 40 0.05 -1.68 13.57
N SER A 41 1.12 -0.98 13.15
CA SER A 41 1.14 0.50 13.12
C SER A 41 0.09 1.06 12.15
N GLY A 42 -0.84 1.86 12.67
CA GLY A 42 -1.89 2.50 11.86
C GLY A 42 -1.34 3.56 10.93
N HIS A 43 -0.43 4.43 11.42
CA HIS A 43 0.21 5.47 10.61
C HIS A 43 1.02 4.87 9.48
N THR A 44 1.80 3.83 9.75
CA THR A 44 2.60 3.16 8.72
C THR A 44 1.69 2.48 7.70
N THR A 45 0.63 1.78 8.13
CA THR A 45 -0.32 1.13 7.21
C THR A 45 -0.96 2.15 6.25
N LEU A 46 -1.47 3.25 6.80
CA LEU A 46 -2.09 4.32 6.01
C LEU A 46 -1.07 4.96 5.05
N ALA A 47 0.11 5.32 5.55
CA ALA A 47 1.17 5.92 4.73
C ALA A 47 1.56 5.00 3.57
N THR A 48 1.77 3.70 3.81
CA THR A 48 2.08 2.73 2.76
C THR A 48 1.03 2.74 1.65
N ILE A 49 -0.26 2.71 2.01
CA ILE A 49 -1.35 2.71 1.04
C ILE A 49 -1.38 4.03 0.25
N VAL A 50 -1.23 5.16 0.94
CA VAL A 50 -1.25 6.49 0.32
C VAL A 50 -0.09 6.64 -0.66
N PHE A 51 1.13 6.30 -0.27
CA PHE A 51 2.29 6.39 -1.16
C PHE A 51 2.19 5.42 -2.34
N ALA A 52 1.77 4.18 -2.10
CA ALA A 52 1.59 3.21 -3.19
C ALA A 52 0.52 3.67 -4.20
N THR A 53 -0.63 4.18 -3.72
CA THR A 53 -1.67 4.71 -4.60
C THR A 53 -1.26 6.02 -5.27
N ALA A 54 -0.48 6.88 -4.62
CA ALA A 54 0.10 8.07 -5.23
C ALA A 54 1.05 7.72 -6.38
N VAL A 55 1.90 6.71 -6.23
CA VAL A 55 2.75 6.20 -7.33
C VAL A 55 1.89 5.72 -8.50
N LEU A 56 0.78 5.01 -8.24
CA LEU A 56 -0.14 4.58 -9.30
C LEU A 56 -0.85 5.74 -10.00
N LEU A 57 -1.15 6.82 -9.28
CA LEU A 57 -1.83 8.01 -9.81
C LEU A 57 -0.90 8.89 -10.64
N VAL A 58 0.31 9.15 -10.15
CA VAL A 58 1.33 9.95 -10.84
C VAL A 58 1.93 9.18 -12.02
N GLY A 59 1.99 7.85 -11.91
CA GLY A 59 2.57 6.96 -12.90
C GLY A 59 3.79 6.23 -12.35
N VAL A 60 3.89 4.93 -12.64
CA VAL A 60 4.95 4.06 -12.11
C VAL A 60 6.23 4.28 -12.90
N THR A 61 7.11 5.12 -12.36
CA THR A 61 8.47 5.36 -12.86
C THR A 61 9.50 5.03 -11.79
N ALA A 62 10.75 4.78 -12.18
CA ALA A 62 11.83 4.52 -11.23
C ALA A 62 11.94 5.60 -10.14
N TRP A 63 11.84 6.88 -10.52
CA TRP A 63 11.90 7.99 -9.58
C TRP A 63 10.73 8.03 -8.60
N THR A 64 9.50 7.84 -9.07
CA THR A 64 8.32 7.81 -8.18
C THR A 64 8.40 6.67 -7.16
N VAL A 65 8.93 5.52 -7.57
CA VAL A 65 9.13 4.36 -6.68
C VAL A 65 10.25 4.64 -5.68
N VAL A 66 11.40 5.15 -6.13
CA VAL A 66 12.53 5.49 -5.25
C VAL A 66 12.11 6.51 -4.19
N ILE A 67 11.41 7.57 -4.59
CA ILE A 67 10.92 8.59 -3.65
C ILE A 67 9.97 7.95 -2.63
N ALA A 68 8.98 7.18 -3.08
CA ALA A 68 8.04 6.51 -2.19
C ALA A 68 8.75 5.56 -1.20
N VAL A 69 9.72 4.77 -1.67
CA VAL A 69 10.51 3.86 -0.83
C VAL A 69 11.33 4.63 0.21
N MET A 70 12.03 5.69 -0.20
CA MET A 70 12.83 6.52 0.71
C MET A 70 11.95 7.19 1.77
N THR A 71 10.81 7.76 1.37
CA THR A 71 9.87 8.37 2.30
C THR A 71 9.29 7.33 3.27
N MET A 72 8.95 6.13 2.79
CA MET A 72 8.46 5.05 3.65
C MET A 72 9.54 4.52 4.60
N ALA A 73 10.79 4.44 4.17
CA ALA A 73 11.90 4.06 5.05
C ALA A 73 12.03 5.04 6.22
N LEU A 74 12.00 6.35 5.93
CA LEU A 74 12.01 7.39 6.96
C LEU A 74 10.78 7.30 7.88
N ALA A 75 9.58 7.08 7.32
CA ALA A 75 8.36 6.93 8.10
C ALA A 75 8.40 5.71 9.03
N VAL A 76 8.96 4.59 8.57
CA VAL A 76 9.15 3.37 9.36
C VAL A 76 10.10 3.60 10.51
N VAL A 77 11.25 4.24 10.26
CA VAL A 77 12.22 4.59 11.31
C VAL A 77 11.59 5.55 12.31
N GLY A 78 10.93 6.61 11.83
CA GLY A 78 10.27 7.60 12.69
C GLY A 78 9.20 6.96 13.60
N GLN A 79 8.36 6.09 13.06
CA GLN A 79 7.37 5.38 13.89
C GLN A 79 8.01 4.39 14.86
N ALA A 80 9.10 3.70 14.45
CA ALA A 80 9.79 2.71 15.27
C ALA A 80 10.49 3.32 16.50
N VAL A 81 11.04 4.52 16.37
CA VAL A 81 11.70 5.22 17.48
C VAL A 81 10.73 5.95 18.39
N SER A 82 9.56 6.37 17.88
CA SER A 82 8.61 7.19 18.65
C SER A 82 7.53 6.38 19.35
N TYR A 83 6.74 5.58 18.61
CA TYR A 83 5.45 5.08 19.09
C TYR A 83 5.26 3.57 18.99
N HIS A 84 6.06 2.90 18.15
CA HIS A 84 5.81 1.52 17.73
C HIS A 84 7.09 0.70 17.80
N TYR A 85 7.00 -0.60 18.07
CA TYR A 85 8.16 -1.45 17.82
C TYR A 85 8.46 -1.48 16.31
N PHE A 86 9.72 -1.64 15.93
CA PHE A 86 10.11 -1.79 14.53
C PHE A 86 9.33 -2.91 13.82
N THR A 87 9.01 -4.00 14.52
CA THR A 87 8.19 -5.08 13.96
C THR A 87 6.74 -4.68 13.69
N ASP A 88 6.18 -3.71 14.43
CA ASP A 88 4.83 -3.20 14.19
C ASP A 88 4.76 -2.37 12.90
N THR A 89 5.85 -1.67 12.57
CA THR A 89 5.95 -0.87 11.34
C THR A 89 6.23 -1.75 10.12
N ILE A 90 7.04 -2.81 10.26
CA ILE A 90 7.22 -3.82 9.20
C ILE A 90 5.92 -4.60 8.93
N GLY A 91 5.20 -5.02 9.98
CA GLY A 91 3.89 -5.66 9.81
C GLY A 91 2.89 -4.76 9.09
N ALA A 92 2.88 -3.47 9.42
CA ALA A 92 2.05 -2.47 8.76
C ALA A 92 2.41 -2.24 7.28
N LEU A 93 3.70 -2.26 6.93
CA LEU A 93 4.15 -2.21 5.54
C LEU A 93 3.59 -3.37 4.72
N PHE A 94 3.67 -4.60 5.25
CA PHE A 94 3.13 -5.77 4.56
C PHE A 94 1.61 -5.71 4.44
N LEU A 95 0.91 -5.33 5.52
CA LEU A 95 -0.54 -5.17 5.48
C LEU A 95 -0.97 -4.12 4.44
N GLY A 96 -0.36 -2.93 4.46
CA GLY A 96 -0.68 -1.85 3.52
C GLY A 96 -0.42 -2.26 2.07
N THR A 97 0.72 -2.91 1.81
CA THR A 97 1.06 -3.41 0.47
C THR A 97 0.07 -4.48 0.00
N ALA A 98 -0.28 -5.43 0.86
CA ALA A 98 -1.26 -6.47 0.54
C ALA A 98 -2.63 -5.87 0.19
N VAL A 99 -3.09 -4.88 0.94
CA VAL A 99 -4.36 -4.17 0.66
C VAL A 99 -4.33 -3.52 -0.72
N VAL A 100 -3.26 -2.81 -1.07
CA VAL A 100 -3.14 -2.18 -2.40
C VAL A 100 -3.09 -3.23 -3.50
N CYS A 101 -2.30 -4.29 -3.35
CA CYS A 101 -2.22 -5.38 -4.33
C CYS A 101 -3.60 -6.02 -4.58
N VAL A 102 -4.34 -6.33 -3.52
CA VAL A 102 -5.69 -6.88 -3.61
C VAL A 102 -6.64 -5.89 -4.31
N ALA A 103 -6.58 -4.60 -3.94
CA ALA A 103 -7.44 -3.57 -4.52
C ALA A 103 -7.16 -3.37 -6.03
N VAL A 104 -5.89 -3.31 -6.42
CA VAL A 104 -5.43 -3.20 -7.82
C VAL A 104 -5.91 -4.40 -8.64
N ARG A 105 -5.73 -5.62 -8.10
CA ARG A 105 -6.18 -6.87 -8.73
C ARG A 105 -7.71 -6.91 -8.87
N ALA A 106 -8.44 -6.58 -7.81
CA ALA A 106 -9.91 -6.53 -7.82
C ALA A 106 -10.44 -5.51 -8.84
N ALA A 107 -9.76 -4.38 -8.99
CA ALA A 107 -10.07 -3.36 -9.98
C ALA A 107 -9.59 -3.72 -11.41
N LYS A 108 -8.92 -4.87 -11.60
CA LYS A 108 -8.33 -5.30 -12.89
C LYS A 108 -7.39 -4.24 -13.48
N LEU A 109 -6.61 -3.58 -12.63
CA LEU A 109 -5.63 -2.56 -13.01
C LEU A 109 -4.25 -3.14 -13.36
N ASP A 110 -4.07 -4.44 -13.13
CA ASP A 110 -2.89 -5.26 -13.40
C ASP A 110 -2.78 -5.77 -14.84
N ARG A 111 -3.86 -5.69 -15.63
CA ARG A 111 -3.97 -6.27 -16.98
C ARG A 111 -3.29 -5.47 -18.10
N CYS A 112 -2.23 -4.72 -17.81
CA CYS A 112 -1.47 -4.01 -18.84
C CYS A 112 -0.37 -4.89 -19.47
N GLN A 113 -0.70 -6.12 -19.84
CA GLN A 113 0.10 -6.84 -20.82
C GLN A 113 -0.64 -6.67 -22.15
N PRO A 114 -0.11 -5.91 -23.12
CA PRO A 114 -0.61 -6.02 -24.48
C PRO A 114 -0.44 -7.49 -24.87
N GLU A 115 -1.48 -8.12 -25.41
CA GLU A 115 -1.26 -9.33 -26.21
C GLU A 115 -0.23 -8.90 -27.26
N GLY A 116 0.95 -9.51 -27.18
CA GLY A 116 2.02 -9.24 -28.11
C GLY A 116 1.47 -9.42 -29.50
N ASP A 117 1.66 -8.39 -30.31
CA ASP A 117 1.59 -8.44 -31.77
C ASP A 117 2.52 -9.57 -32.25
N LEU A 118 2.00 -10.80 -32.27
CA LEU A 118 2.64 -11.99 -32.83
C LEU A 118 2.12 -12.27 -34.24
N ASP A 119 1.56 -11.26 -34.92
CA ASP A 119 1.26 -11.35 -36.35
C ASP A 119 2.51 -10.97 -37.16
N HIS A 120 3.53 -11.80 -37.06
CA HIS A 120 4.56 -11.90 -38.10
C HIS A 120 3.95 -12.53 -39.36
N THR A 121 3.11 -11.78 -40.08
CA THR A 121 2.76 -12.12 -41.45
C THR A 121 3.94 -11.73 -42.34
N ALA A 122 4.86 -12.68 -42.53
CA ALA A 122 5.84 -12.59 -43.61
C ALA A 122 5.10 -12.65 -44.95
N ARG A 123 4.95 -11.50 -45.59
CA ARG A 123 4.72 -11.39 -47.03
C ARG A 123 5.92 -10.72 -47.67
#